data_AF-A0A831X5M1-F1
#
_entry.id   AF-A0A831X5M1-F1
#
_cell.length_a   1.000
_cell.length_b   1.000
_cell.length_c   1.000
_cell.angle_alpha   90.00
_cell.angle_beta   90.00
_cell.angle_gamma   90.00
#
_symmetry.space_group_name_H-M   'P 1'
#
loop_
_entity.id
_entity.type
_entity.pdbx_description
1 polymer ?
#
loop_
_entity_poly.entity_id
_entity_poly.type
_entity_poly.pdbx_seq_one_letter_code
_entity_poly.pdbx_strand_id
1 'polypeptide(L)'
;MNDKMFLSFGEVRMMDYKKHSIKLPGTLTRREFITKTGLFTGGVIAILTGTTALGLYGATKKNLKSVAVNEQTTWIELGSTEQFQQMEDVIQVDFSTEIQDAWVARKVNGTVYVTKDKNGELMVLSPVCTHLGCNVALGTDSDRKINPELEFYCPCHGGQYNRLGVNIGGPPPRPLDIYKPVVQDGIMYINYFEQVQRK
;
A
#
# COMPACT_ATOMS: atom_id res chain seq x y z
N MET A 1 -55.70 54.71 -86.40
CA MET A 1 -55.38 55.53 -85.22
C MET A 1 -54.25 54.84 -84.47
N ASN A 2 -53.21 55.61 -84.14
CA ASN A 2 -52.05 55.32 -83.25
C ASN A 2 -51.01 54.36 -83.84
N ASP A 3 -49.96 54.80 -84.54
CA ASP A 3 -48.89 55.79 -84.28
C ASP A 3 -47.81 55.30 -83.27
N LYS A 4 -46.63 54.95 -83.84
CA LYS A 4 -45.23 55.20 -83.39
C LYS A 4 -44.78 54.60 -82.04
N MET A 5 -43.55 54.11 -81.85
CA MET A 5 -42.27 54.77 -82.08
C MET A 5 -41.10 53.78 -81.93
N PHE A 6 -40.14 53.89 -82.83
CA PHE A 6 -38.87 53.17 -82.89
C PHE A 6 -37.85 53.64 -81.84
N LEU A 7 -37.12 52.66 -81.29
CA LEU A 7 -35.68 52.58 -80.93
C LEU A 7 -34.90 53.84 -80.49
N SER A 8 -34.26 53.74 -79.32
CA SER A 8 -32.84 54.10 -79.13
C SER A 8 -32.33 53.51 -77.82
N PHE A 9 -31.54 52.43 -77.89
CA PHE A 9 -30.71 51.96 -76.78
C PHE A 9 -29.25 52.07 -77.21
N GLY A 10 -28.52 52.91 -76.48
CA GLY A 10 -27.12 53.21 -76.74
C GLY A 10 -26.20 52.00 -76.60
N GLU A 11 -25.13 52.07 -77.37
CA GLU A 11 -24.04 51.11 -77.44
C GLU A 11 -23.29 51.05 -76.09
N VAL A 12 -23.39 49.92 -75.38
CA VAL A 12 -22.64 49.70 -74.12
C VAL A 12 -21.25 49.20 -74.49
N ARG A 13 -20.23 50.05 -74.31
CA ARG A 13 -18.81 49.67 -74.43
C ARG A 13 -18.46 48.54 -73.47
N MET A 14 -18.04 47.40 -74.02
CA MET A 14 -17.41 46.32 -73.26
C MET A 14 -16.09 46.81 -72.65
N MET A 15 -15.98 46.76 -71.32
CA MET A 15 -14.73 46.98 -70.62
C MET A 15 -13.79 45.80 -70.88
N ASP A 16 -12.61 46.07 -71.42
CA ASP A 16 -11.53 45.09 -71.59
C ASP A 16 -11.10 44.51 -70.23
N TYR A 17 -11.54 43.29 -69.96
CA TYR A 17 -11.13 42.54 -68.78
C TYR A 17 -9.74 41.95 -69.01
N LYS A 18 -8.70 42.58 -68.43
CA LYS A 18 -7.34 42.05 -68.39
C LYS A 18 -7.31 40.73 -67.59
N LYS A 19 -7.31 39.61 -68.31
CA LYS A 19 -7.17 38.25 -67.77
C LYS A 19 -5.82 38.10 -67.05
N HIS A 20 -5.81 38.27 -65.73
CA HIS A 20 -4.68 37.89 -64.90
C HIS A 20 -4.65 36.37 -64.77
N SER A 21 -3.66 35.73 -65.40
CA SER A 21 -3.42 34.30 -65.26
C SER A 21 -2.79 34.00 -63.90
N ILE A 22 -3.64 33.74 -62.91
CA ILE A 22 -3.23 33.16 -61.63
C ILE A 22 -2.67 31.77 -61.96
N LYS A 23 -1.35 31.58 -61.82
CA LYS A 23 -0.72 30.26 -61.92
C LYS A 23 -1.21 29.43 -60.73
N LEU A 24 -2.11 28.47 -60.99
CA LEU A 24 -2.53 27.49 -59.99
C LEU A 24 -1.29 26.69 -59.56
N PRO A 25 -1.08 26.45 -58.24
CA PRO A 25 0.00 25.60 -57.77
C PRO A 25 -0.14 24.21 -58.39
N GLY A 26 1.00 23.60 -58.75
CA GLY A 26 1.06 22.33 -59.48
C GLY A 26 0.11 21.30 -58.87
N THR A 27 -0.76 20.72 -59.71
CA THR A 27 -1.80 19.78 -59.28
C THR A 27 -1.14 18.53 -58.70
N LEU A 28 -1.34 18.27 -57.41
CA LEU A 28 -0.90 17.02 -56.78
C LEU A 28 -1.56 15.85 -57.52
N THR A 29 -0.75 14.88 -57.94
CA THR A 29 -1.30 13.66 -58.53
C THR A 29 -2.06 12.88 -57.47
N ARG A 30 -3.07 12.08 -57.86
CA ARG A 30 -3.84 11.23 -56.93
C ARG A 30 -2.92 10.36 -56.06
N ARG A 31 -1.83 9.84 -56.65
CA ARG A 31 -0.82 9.05 -55.96
C ARG A 31 -0.11 9.87 -54.88
N GLU A 32 0.37 11.07 -55.20
CA GLU A 32 1.04 11.93 -54.22
C GLU A 32 0.11 12.40 -53.11
N PHE A 33 -1.16 12.66 -53.42
CA PHE A 33 -2.15 13.01 -52.41
C PHE A 33 -2.35 11.85 -51.41
N ILE A 34 -2.58 10.64 -51.91
CA ILE A 34 -2.78 9.44 -51.06
C ILE A 34 -1.51 9.13 -50.26
N THR A 35 -0.33 9.22 -50.87
CA THR A 35 0.95 8.96 -50.18
C THR A 35 1.21 9.97 -49.08
N LYS A 36 1.07 11.28 -49.35
CA LYS A 36 1.36 12.33 -48.37
C LYS A 36 0.37 12.32 -47.20
N THR A 37 -0.92 12.11 -47.48
CA THR A 37 -1.95 12.02 -46.43
C THR A 37 -1.79 10.78 -45.56
N GLY A 38 -1.50 9.62 -46.16
CA GLY A 38 -1.22 8.39 -45.42
C GLY A 38 0.03 8.47 -44.53
N LEU A 39 1.09 9.14 -45.01
CA LEU A 39 2.29 9.36 -44.19
C LEU A 39 2.00 10.26 -42.98
N PHE A 40 1.19 11.30 -43.18
CA PHE A 40 0.81 12.24 -42.12
C PHE A 40 -0.04 11.57 -41.05
N THR A 41 -1.10 10.86 -41.44
CA THR A 41 -1.98 10.17 -40.48
C THR A 41 -1.24 9.05 -39.74
N GLY A 42 -0.41 8.28 -40.45
CA GLY A 42 0.46 7.27 -39.82
C GLY A 42 1.45 7.88 -38.83
N GLY A 43 2.05 9.02 -39.17
CA GLY A 43 2.97 9.75 -38.29
C GLY A 43 2.31 10.21 -37.00
N VAL A 44 1.09 10.76 -37.07
CA VAL A 44 0.33 11.18 -35.87
C VAL A 44 0.02 9.99 -34.96
N ILE A 45 -0.42 8.86 -35.52
CA ILE A 45 -0.71 7.65 -34.75
C ILE A 45 0.56 7.11 -34.07
N ALA A 46 1.69 7.10 -34.78
CA ALA A 46 2.98 6.66 -34.23
C ALA A 46 3.46 7.55 -33.08
N ILE A 47 3.25 8.86 -33.15
CA ILE A 47 3.61 9.79 -32.07
C ILE A 47 2.72 9.55 -30.84
N LEU A 48 1.40 9.44 -31.02
CA LEU A 48 0.47 9.24 -29.90
C LEU A 48 0.68 7.89 -29.19
N THR A 49 0.85 6.82 -29.98
CA THR A 49 1.13 5.48 -29.43
C THR A 49 2.53 5.40 -28.81
N GLY A 50 3.54 6.01 -29.45
CA GLY A 50 4.91 6.06 -28.96
C GLY A 50 5.06 6.84 -27.64
N THR A 51 4.42 8.01 -27.53
CA THR A 51 4.42 8.82 -26.29
C THR A 51 3.72 8.10 -25.14
N THR A 52 2.59 7.43 -25.41
CA THR A 52 1.90 6.60 -24.41
C THR A 52 2.77 5.43 -23.95
N ALA A 53 3.41 4.72 -24.88
CA ALA A 53 4.31 3.61 -24.55
C ALA A 53 5.53 4.05 -23.74
N LEU A 54 6.14 5.19 -24.08
CA LEU A 54 7.23 5.80 -23.32
C LEU A 54 6.79 6.23 -21.91
N GLY A 55 5.59 6.79 -21.77
CA GLY A 55 5.00 7.14 -20.48
C GLY A 55 4.80 5.93 -19.58
N LEU A 56 4.25 4.84 -20.12
CA LEU A 56 4.07 3.58 -19.41
C LEU A 56 5.41 2.94 -19.03
N TYR A 57 6.39 2.94 -19.93
CA TYR A 57 7.74 2.44 -19.64
C TYR A 57 8.45 3.25 -18.54
N GLY A 58 8.30 4.58 -18.55
CA GLY A 58 8.81 5.44 -17.47
C GLY A 58 8.09 5.20 -16.13
N ALA A 59 6.77 4.96 -16.17
CA ALA A 59 5.96 4.69 -14.98
C ALA A 59 6.30 3.34 -14.34
N THR A 60 6.49 2.28 -15.13
CA THR A 60 6.90 0.97 -14.60
C THR A 60 8.30 1.01 -13.99
N LYS A 61 9.25 1.74 -14.60
CA LYS A 61 10.62 1.86 -14.07
C LYS A 61 10.71 2.72 -12.80
N LYS A 62 9.85 3.73 -12.63
CA LYS A 62 9.80 4.58 -11.42
C LYS A 62 9.04 3.96 -10.26
N ASN A 63 8.05 3.09 -10.52
CA ASN A 63 7.29 2.37 -9.49
C ASN A 63 7.97 1.08 -8.99
N LEU A 64 9.15 0.74 -9.51
CA LEU A 64 9.99 -0.36 -9.01
C LEU A 64 10.91 0.05 -7.85
N LYS A 65 10.84 1.29 -7.37
CA LYS A 65 11.23 1.55 -5.98
C LYS A 65 10.15 0.91 -5.13
N SER A 66 10.39 -0.36 -4.77
CA SER A 66 9.74 -1.09 -3.70
C SER A 66 9.17 -0.11 -2.69
N VAL A 67 7.90 -0.27 -2.35
CA VAL A 67 7.31 0.29 -1.14
C VAL A 67 8.35 0.11 -0.04
N ALA A 68 9.11 1.17 0.24
CA ALA A 68 10.07 1.19 1.31
C ALA A 68 9.18 1.29 2.54
N VAL A 69 8.73 0.14 3.04
CA VAL A 69 8.18 0.04 4.37
C VAL A 69 9.23 0.69 5.25
N ASN A 70 8.87 1.80 5.89
CA ASN A 70 9.77 2.52 6.76
C ASN A 70 10.17 1.56 7.89
N GLU A 71 11.38 0.98 7.80
CA GLU A 71 11.89 -0.01 8.76
C GLU A 71 11.87 0.54 10.19
N GLN A 72 11.94 1.87 10.36
CA GLN A 72 12.05 2.53 11.66
C GLN A 72 10.74 2.59 12.46
N THR A 73 9.55 2.47 11.84
CA THR A 73 8.26 2.57 12.57
C THR A 73 7.69 1.22 13.03
N THR A 74 8.46 0.14 12.94
CA THR A 74 8.01 -1.22 13.29
C THR A 74 8.56 -1.72 14.63
N TRP A 75 9.65 -1.11 15.09
CA TRP A 75 10.31 -1.46 16.35
C TRP A 75 9.61 -0.78 17.53
N ILE A 76 9.15 -1.58 18.47
CA ILE A 76 8.54 -1.16 19.72
C ILE A 76 9.55 -1.34 20.83
N GLU A 77 9.79 -0.28 21.58
CA GLU A 77 10.53 -0.31 22.83
C GLU A 77 9.67 -0.92 23.94
N LEU A 78 10.20 -1.95 24.61
CA LEU A 78 9.54 -2.60 25.75
C LEU A 78 10.08 -2.12 27.10
N GLY A 79 11.37 -1.74 27.15
CA GLY A 79 12.02 -1.24 28.36
C GLY A 79 13.40 -1.85 28.60
N SER A 80 13.96 -1.61 29.79
CA SER A 80 15.31 -2.07 30.17
C SER A 80 15.38 -3.59 30.32
N THR A 81 16.40 -4.20 29.74
CA THR A 81 16.70 -5.63 29.89
C THR A 81 17.03 -6.01 31.32
N GLU A 82 17.62 -5.13 32.11
CA GLU A 82 17.95 -5.38 33.52
C GLU A 82 16.68 -5.61 34.35
N GLN A 83 15.64 -4.81 34.10
CA GLN A 83 14.33 -4.96 34.74
C GLN A 83 13.75 -6.34 34.45
N PHE A 84 13.81 -6.79 33.20
CA PHE A 84 13.31 -8.11 32.81
C PHE A 84 14.21 -9.24 33.33
N GLN A 85 15.52 -9.03 33.45
CA GLN A 85 16.42 -10.03 34.04
C GLN A 85 16.20 -10.22 35.55
N GLN A 86 15.64 -9.24 36.25
CA GLN A 86 15.31 -9.35 37.67
C GLN A 86 13.89 -9.88 37.94
N MET A 87 13.08 -10.10 36.91
CA MET A 87 11.70 -10.58 37.07
C MET A 87 11.63 -12.04 37.55
N GLU A 88 10.73 -12.32 38.48
CA GLU A 88 10.36 -13.67 38.91
C GLU A 88 9.11 -14.16 38.16
N ASP A 89 8.09 -13.31 38.08
CA ASP A 89 6.83 -13.58 37.40
C ASP A 89 6.74 -12.93 36.02
N VAL A 90 5.67 -13.22 35.28
CA VAL A 90 5.39 -12.60 33.98
C VAL A 90 5.11 -11.11 34.17
N ILE A 91 5.71 -10.27 33.31
CA ILE A 91 5.42 -8.84 33.28
C ILE A 91 4.58 -8.53 32.04
N GLN A 92 3.45 -7.88 32.26
CA GLN A 92 2.67 -7.24 31.20
C GLN A 92 3.30 -5.89 30.85
N VAL A 93 3.64 -5.69 29.58
CA VAL A 93 4.17 -4.43 29.07
C VAL A 93 3.18 -3.86 28.07
N ASP A 94 2.62 -2.71 28.39
CA ASP A 94 1.76 -1.94 27.50
C ASP A 94 2.62 -0.93 26.72
N PHE A 95 2.37 -0.81 25.42
CA PHE A 95 3.08 0.12 24.55
C PHE A 95 2.09 0.93 23.71
N SER A 96 2.56 2.10 23.27
CA SER A 96 1.83 2.95 22.34
C SER A 96 2.81 3.49 21.32
N THR A 97 2.63 3.11 20.06
CA THR A 97 3.51 3.53 18.96
C THR A 97 2.69 4.02 17.77
N GLU A 98 3.29 4.83 16.92
CA GLU A 98 2.68 5.28 15.67
C GLU A 98 3.24 4.46 14.52
N ILE A 99 2.37 3.68 13.88
CA ILE A 99 2.75 2.82 12.76
C ILE A 99 2.28 3.48 11.47
N GLN A 100 3.20 3.68 10.54
CA GLN A 100 2.88 4.16 9.19
C GLN A 100 2.38 2.99 8.34
N ASP A 101 1.09 3.00 8.01
CA ASP A 101 0.45 2.03 7.13
C ASP A 101 0.20 2.66 5.76
N ALA A 102 1.12 2.42 4.83
CA ALA A 102 1.21 3.09 3.52
C ALA A 102 1.21 4.62 3.64
N TRP A 103 0.05 5.26 3.45
CA TRP A 103 -0.11 6.73 3.47
C TRP A 103 -0.71 7.27 4.77
N VAL A 104 -1.12 6.39 5.69
CA VAL A 104 -1.82 6.76 6.92
C VAL A 104 -0.99 6.34 8.13
N ALA A 105 -0.61 7.32 8.96
CA ALA A 105 -0.05 7.05 10.27
C ALA A 105 -1.20 6.74 11.25
N ARG A 106 -1.07 5.63 12.00
CA ARG A 106 -2.05 5.25 13.03
C ARG A 106 -1.34 4.99 14.34
N LYS A 107 -1.86 5.60 15.41
CA LYS A 107 -1.46 5.26 16.78
C LYS A 107 -2.03 3.89 17.14
N VAL A 108 -1.15 2.94 17.43
CA VAL A 108 -1.48 1.59 17.85
C VAL A 108 -1.10 1.46 19.31
N ASN A 109 -2.07 1.04 20.11
CA ASN A 109 -1.84 0.63 21.49
C ASN A 109 -1.88 -0.89 21.51
N GLY A 110 -0.93 -1.50 22.20
CA GLY A 110 -0.86 -2.94 22.34
C GLY A 110 -0.23 -3.31 23.66
N THR A 111 -0.23 -4.61 23.91
CA THR A 111 0.33 -5.22 25.11
C THR A 111 1.14 -6.42 24.66
N VAL A 112 2.24 -6.70 25.35
CA VAL A 112 2.95 -7.97 25.25
C VAL A 112 3.26 -8.49 26.64
N TYR A 113 3.53 -9.79 26.74
CA TYR A 113 3.94 -10.41 27.99
C TYR A 113 5.41 -10.81 27.88
N VAL A 114 6.23 -10.32 28.79
CA VAL A 114 7.64 -10.74 28.91
C VAL A 114 7.69 -11.87 29.93
N THR A 115 8.40 -12.95 29.58
CA THR A 115 8.62 -14.11 30.47
C THR A 115 10.04 -14.63 30.26
N LYS A 116 10.44 -15.59 31.11
CA LYS A 116 11.72 -16.31 30.97
C LYS A 116 11.47 -17.75 30.62
N ASP A 117 12.21 -18.24 29.64
CA ASP A 117 12.25 -19.64 29.29
C ASP A 117 12.98 -20.48 30.37
N LYS A 118 13.05 -21.79 30.16
CA LYS A 118 13.73 -22.73 31.07
C LYS A 118 15.25 -22.52 31.18
N ASN A 119 15.86 -21.85 30.20
CA ASN A 119 17.28 -21.53 30.17
C ASN A 119 17.56 -20.14 30.77
N GLY A 120 16.51 -19.40 31.17
CA GLY A 120 16.60 -18.02 31.65
C GLY A 120 16.63 -16.97 30.53
N GLU A 121 16.43 -17.36 29.28
CA GLU A 121 16.34 -16.44 28.15
C GLU A 121 15.00 -15.71 28.16
N LEU A 122 15.05 -14.41 27.85
CA LEU A 122 13.85 -13.58 27.79
C LEU A 122 13.03 -13.92 26.53
N MET A 123 11.75 -14.16 26.74
CA MET A 123 10.77 -14.41 25.71
C MET A 123 9.69 -13.35 25.77
N VAL A 124 9.20 -12.92 24.61
CA VAL A 124 8.07 -12.00 24.50
C VAL A 124 6.90 -12.73 23.84
N LEU A 125 5.83 -12.94 24.59
CA LEU A 125 4.61 -13.61 24.15
C LEU A 125 3.62 -12.58 23.57
N SER A 126 2.99 -12.97 22.47
CA SER A 126 1.85 -12.26 21.90
C SER A 126 0.62 -12.43 22.80
N PRO A 127 -0.17 -11.37 23.05
CA PRO A 127 -1.41 -11.48 23.81
C PRO A 127 -2.53 -12.11 22.98
N VAL A 128 -2.30 -12.49 21.72
CA VAL A 128 -3.35 -12.95 20.81
C VAL A 128 -3.62 -14.44 20.99
N CYS A 129 -4.85 -14.78 21.37
CA CYS A 129 -5.31 -16.15 21.54
C CYS A 129 -5.32 -16.88 20.20
N THR A 130 -4.71 -18.07 20.16
CA THR A 130 -4.54 -18.87 18.94
C THR A 130 -5.80 -19.61 18.49
N HIS A 131 -6.90 -19.46 19.22
CA HIS A 131 -8.21 -19.95 18.81
C HIS A 131 -8.83 -19.06 17.71
N LEU A 132 -9.22 -17.82 18.05
CA LEU A 132 -9.90 -16.88 17.16
C LEU A 132 -9.40 -15.43 17.28
N GLY A 133 -8.25 -15.21 17.94
CA GLY A 133 -7.59 -13.90 17.97
C GLY A 133 -8.05 -12.92 19.06
N CYS A 134 -8.81 -13.36 20.07
CA CYS A 134 -9.09 -12.53 21.25
C CYS A 134 -7.81 -12.21 22.04
N ASN A 135 -7.75 -11.08 22.74
CA ASN A 135 -6.68 -10.81 23.69
C ASN A 135 -6.80 -11.71 24.92
N VAL A 136 -5.69 -12.32 25.30
CA VAL A 136 -5.52 -13.11 26.52
C VAL A 136 -5.07 -12.18 27.63
N ALA A 137 -5.63 -12.34 28.82
CA ALA A 137 -5.25 -11.61 30.04
C ALA A 137 -4.49 -12.52 31.00
N LEU A 138 -3.81 -11.94 31.99
CA LEU A 138 -3.31 -12.71 33.13
C LEU A 138 -4.47 -13.36 33.89
N GLY A 139 -4.27 -14.61 34.30
CA GLY A 139 -5.22 -15.35 35.12
C GLY A 139 -5.41 -14.70 36.49
N THR A 140 -6.61 -14.82 37.05
CA THR A 140 -6.89 -14.39 38.42
C THR A 140 -6.40 -15.44 39.43
N ASP A 141 -6.31 -15.06 40.71
CA ASP A 141 -6.01 -16.02 41.78
C ASP A 141 -7.04 -17.17 41.84
N SER A 142 -8.29 -16.90 41.47
CA SER A 142 -9.33 -17.92 41.38
C SER A 142 -9.06 -18.92 40.25
N ASP A 143 -8.59 -18.44 39.09
CA ASP A 143 -8.23 -19.30 37.98
C ASP A 143 -7.02 -20.18 38.34
N ARG A 144 -6.01 -19.59 39.00
CA ARG A 144 -4.83 -20.31 39.50
C ARG A 144 -5.16 -21.34 40.60
N LYS A 145 -6.20 -21.11 41.40
CA LYS A 145 -6.67 -22.11 42.38
C LYS A 145 -7.26 -23.34 41.70
N ILE A 146 -7.90 -23.18 40.55
CA ILE A 146 -8.49 -24.29 39.78
C ILE A 146 -7.39 -25.00 38.98
N ASN A 147 -6.52 -24.23 38.34
CA ASN A 147 -5.40 -24.74 37.57
C ASN A 147 -4.11 -23.99 37.96
N PRO A 148 -3.27 -24.55 38.84
CA PRO A 148 -2.05 -23.89 39.32
C PRO A 148 -1.03 -23.55 38.23
N GLU A 149 -1.09 -24.22 37.07
CA GLU A 149 -0.21 -23.94 35.94
C GLU A 149 -0.73 -22.80 35.05
N LEU A 150 -1.95 -22.32 35.27
CA LEU A 150 -2.57 -21.26 34.48
C LEU A 150 -1.94 -19.92 34.79
N GLU A 151 -1.36 -19.31 33.77
CA GLU A 151 -0.84 -17.94 33.84
C GLU A 151 -1.69 -16.99 33.01
N PHE A 152 -2.19 -17.46 31.86
CA PHE A 152 -2.97 -16.64 30.95
C PHE A 152 -4.34 -17.26 30.67
N TYR A 153 -5.37 -16.43 30.71
CA TYR A 153 -6.76 -16.80 30.50
C TYR A 153 -7.42 -15.96 29.39
N CYS A 154 -8.07 -16.64 28.46
CA CYS A 154 -8.83 -16.02 27.37
C CYS A 154 -10.34 -16.10 27.68
N PRO A 155 -10.99 -14.96 28.01
CA PRO A 155 -12.39 -14.96 28.47
C PRO A 155 -13.41 -15.30 27.37
N CYS A 156 -13.03 -15.21 26.09
CA CYS A 156 -13.96 -15.45 24.99
C CYS A 156 -14.53 -16.89 24.97
N HIS A 157 -13.69 -17.90 25.22
CA HIS A 157 -14.09 -19.32 25.17
C HIS A 157 -13.31 -20.19 26.19
N GLY A 158 -12.74 -19.57 27.23
CA GLY A 158 -12.02 -20.29 28.29
C GLY A 158 -10.68 -20.89 27.87
N GLY A 159 -9.96 -20.26 26.93
CA GLY A 159 -8.61 -20.70 26.57
C GLY A 159 -7.63 -20.47 27.71
N GLN A 160 -6.78 -21.46 28.01
CA GLN A 160 -5.84 -21.41 29.12
C GLN A 160 -4.42 -21.67 28.64
N TYR A 161 -3.48 -20.87 29.11
CA TYR A 161 -2.06 -21.04 28.81
C TYR A 161 -1.23 -20.94 30.09
N ASN A 162 -0.11 -21.66 30.11
CA ASN A 162 0.86 -21.56 31.20
C ASN A 162 1.79 -20.35 31.05
N ARG A 163 2.72 -20.18 32.01
CA ARG A 163 3.71 -19.09 32.04
C ARG A 163 4.59 -18.96 30.80
N LEU A 164 4.74 -20.03 30.02
CA LEU A 164 5.48 -20.04 28.76
C LEU A 164 4.56 -19.89 27.53
N GLY A 165 3.28 -19.56 27.74
CA GLY A 165 2.26 -19.44 26.70
C GLY A 165 1.88 -20.76 26.04
N VAL A 166 2.22 -21.91 26.63
CA VAL A 166 1.78 -23.22 26.12
C VAL A 166 0.33 -23.43 26.50
N ASN A 167 -0.50 -23.86 25.56
CA ASN A 167 -1.91 -24.16 25.80
C ASN A 167 -2.03 -25.37 26.74
N ILE A 168 -2.70 -25.17 27.87
CA ILE A 168 -2.92 -26.20 28.91
C ILE A 168 -4.39 -26.54 29.12
N GLY A 169 -5.30 -25.78 28.48
CA GLY A 169 -6.73 -26.00 28.59
C GLY A 169 -7.54 -25.14 27.62
N GLY A 170 -8.79 -25.55 27.43
CA GLY A 170 -9.74 -24.86 26.56
C GLY A 170 -9.53 -25.16 25.06
N PRO A 171 -10.20 -24.39 24.17
CA PRO A 171 -10.16 -24.58 22.73
C PRO A 171 -8.83 -24.33 21.97
N PRO A 172 -7.88 -23.47 22.44
CA PRO A 172 -6.70 -23.13 21.66
C PRO A 172 -5.90 -24.34 21.17
N PRO A 173 -5.63 -24.47 19.86
CA PRO A 173 -4.99 -25.66 19.31
C PRO A 173 -3.47 -25.68 19.46
N ARG A 174 -2.86 -24.55 19.84
CA ARG A 174 -1.41 -24.35 19.86
C ARG A 174 -0.96 -23.27 20.87
N PRO A 175 0.33 -23.22 21.24
CA PRO A 175 0.88 -22.18 22.10
C PRO A 175 0.75 -20.77 21.51
N LEU A 176 0.73 -19.74 22.38
CA LEU A 176 0.81 -18.33 22.01
C LEU A 176 2.03 -18.05 21.14
N ASP A 177 1.85 -17.18 20.14
CA ASP A 177 2.93 -16.71 19.28
C ASP A 177 3.94 -15.88 20.07
N ILE A 178 5.16 -15.79 19.55
CA ILE A 178 6.23 -15.02 20.18
C ILE A 178 6.77 -13.95 19.25
N TYR A 179 7.30 -12.89 19.85
CA TYR A 179 8.17 -11.95 19.17
C TYR A 179 9.63 -12.33 19.45
N LYS A 180 10.50 -12.12 18.46
CA LYS A 180 11.95 -12.22 18.67
C LYS A 180 12.44 -10.90 19.28
N PRO A 181 12.84 -10.87 20.56
CA PRO A 181 13.38 -9.65 21.14
C PRO A 181 14.77 -9.35 20.57
N VAL A 182 15.04 -8.07 20.34
CA VAL A 182 16.36 -7.55 19.98
C VAL A 182 16.78 -6.59 21.09
N VAL A 183 18.00 -6.75 21.59
CA VAL A 183 18.55 -5.88 22.64
C VAL A 183 19.56 -4.93 22.01
N GLN A 184 19.36 -3.62 22.20
CA GLN A 184 20.29 -2.57 21.81
C GLN A 184 20.43 -1.59 22.96
N ASP A 185 21.67 -1.25 23.33
CA ASP A 185 21.99 -0.31 24.42
C ASP A 185 21.28 -0.62 25.76
N GLY A 186 21.09 -1.91 26.06
CA GLY A 186 20.42 -2.37 27.29
C GLY A 186 18.90 -2.28 27.25
N ILE A 187 18.31 -1.82 26.15
CA ILE A 187 16.87 -1.72 25.93
C ILE A 187 16.40 -2.88 25.04
N MET A 188 15.27 -3.47 25.40
CA MET A 188 14.62 -4.52 24.62
C MET A 188 13.61 -3.94 23.63
N TYR A 189 13.73 -4.38 22.39
CA TYR A 189 12.84 -4.05 21.28
C TYR A 189 12.20 -5.29 20.70
N ILE A 190 11.01 -5.13 20.12
CA ILE A 190 10.37 -6.14 19.26
C ILE A 190 9.92 -5.49 17.96
N ASN A 191 9.89 -6.27 16.88
CA ASN A 191 9.22 -5.83 15.65
C ASN A 191 7.74 -6.26 15.71
N TYR A 192 6.83 -5.29 15.66
CA TYR A 192 5.39 -5.52 15.79
C TYR A 192 4.81 -6.49 14.75
N PHE A 193 5.37 -6.50 13.54
CA PHE A 193 4.86 -7.30 12.42
C PHE A 193 5.52 -8.68 12.31
N GLU A 194 6.64 -8.90 13.01
CA GLU A 194 7.39 -10.15 12.97
C GLU A 194 7.02 -11.07 14.14
N GLN A 195 5.78 -11.55 14.12
CA GLN A 195 5.34 -12.62 15.02
C GLN A 195 5.80 -13.98 14.48
N VAL A 196 6.39 -14.78 15.36
CA VAL A 196 6.85 -16.13 15.05
C VAL A 196 5.87 -17.13 15.62
N GLN A 197 5.27 -17.89 14.71
CA GLN A 197 4.37 -18.97 15.09
C GLN A 197 5.14 -20.11 15.74
N ARG A 198 4.68 -20.52 16.92
CA ARG A 198 5.18 -21.72 17.60
C ARG A 198 4.45 -22.96 17.08
N LYS A 199 5.22 -24.00 16.80
CA LYS A 199 4.73 -25.32 16.39
C LYS A 199 4.53 -26.21 17.59
#